data_AF-A0A1G3EBI1-F1
#
_entry.id   AF-A0A1G3EBI1-F1
#
_cell.length_a   1.000
_cell.length_b   1.000
_cell.length_c   1.000
_cell.angle_alpha   90.00
_cell.angle_beta   90.00
_cell.angle_gamma   90.00
#
_symmetry.space_group_name_H-M   'P 1'
#
loop_
_entity.id
_entity.type
_entity.pdbx_description
1 polymer ?
#
loop_
_entity_poly.entity_id
_entity_poly.type
_entity_poly.pdbx_seq_one_letter_code
_entity_poly.pdbx_strand_id
1 'polypeptide(L)'
;MKRVRKRFIIQGITAPAWRGLQMNHGGLMTHSMPLYSALAFVAAELNVYLRQQLQLSEDLVLLAPVVEADGSLTLDMDNKLSFSLLNVALEPGASGASAGAAGAGRAPANLNLEVLIAASFSGRNYSEGLALLSAVMGFFQATPLFNRQRFAALPEGIELISLELRSLSHAELQQLWTALNTGYRPSLLYKVWVLAQA
;
A
#
# COMPACT_ATOMS: atom_id res chain seq x y z
N MET A 1 -12.18 -48.10 -33.23
CA MET A 1 -11.93 -48.62 -31.87
C MET A 1 -11.59 -47.48 -30.91
N LYS A 2 -12.43 -47.36 -29.86
CA LYS A 2 -12.36 -46.64 -28.57
C LYS A 2 -11.42 -45.41 -28.44
N ARG A 3 -12.01 -44.21 -28.48
CA ARG A 3 -11.48 -42.97 -27.87
C ARG A 3 -11.55 -43.08 -26.34
N VAL A 4 -10.42 -43.02 -25.65
CA VAL A 4 -10.36 -42.93 -24.19
C VAL A 4 -10.34 -41.45 -23.80
N ARG A 5 -11.47 -40.93 -23.32
CA ARG A 5 -11.53 -39.62 -22.65
C ARG A 5 -11.10 -39.83 -21.19
N LYS A 6 -9.91 -39.37 -20.80
CA LYS A 6 -9.56 -39.22 -19.38
C LYS A 6 -10.28 -37.98 -18.85
N ARG A 7 -11.34 -38.19 -18.05
CA ARG A 7 -11.92 -37.18 -17.17
C ARG A 7 -10.91 -36.91 -16.06
N PHE A 8 -10.34 -35.72 -15.99
CA PHE A 8 -9.72 -35.22 -14.77
C PHE A 8 -10.81 -34.50 -13.97
N ILE A 9 -11.18 -35.13 -12.87
CA ILE A 9 -11.96 -34.51 -11.79
C ILE A 9 -10.91 -33.91 -10.86
N ILE A 10 -10.77 -32.59 -10.86
CA ILE A 10 -10.07 -31.89 -9.78
C ILE A 10 -11.15 -31.35 -8.86
N GLN A 11 -11.13 -31.88 -7.65
CA GLN A 11 -12.00 -31.54 -6.55
C GLN A 11 -11.84 -30.08 -6.13
N GLY A 12 -12.87 -29.55 -5.50
CA GLY A 12 -13.06 -28.15 -5.16
C GLY A 12 -11.84 -27.50 -4.50
N ILE A 13 -11.38 -26.43 -5.13
CA ILE A 13 -10.63 -25.38 -4.45
C ILE A 13 -11.70 -24.44 -3.89
N THR A 14 -11.93 -24.57 -2.59
CA THR A 14 -12.72 -23.64 -1.80
C THR A 14 -12.15 -22.23 -1.94
N ALA A 15 -12.98 -21.30 -2.38
CA ALA A 15 -12.68 -19.87 -2.34
C ALA A 15 -12.23 -19.48 -0.92
N PRO A 16 -11.30 -18.52 -0.75
CA PRO A 16 -10.85 -18.09 0.57
C PRO A 16 -12.04 -17.63 1.41
N ALA A 17 -11.98 -17.93 2.71
CA ALA A 17 -13.06 -17.83 3.70
C ALA A 17 -13.64 -16.41 3.93
N TRP A 18 -13.22 -15.42 3.15
CA TRP A 18 -13.75 -14.05 3.16
C TRP A 18 -15.06 -13.91 2.37
N ARG A 19 -15.44 -14.87 1.52
CA ARG A 19 -16.72 -14.85 0.79
C ARG A 19 -17.97 -14.97 1.69
N GLY A 20 -17.78 -15.37 2.95
CA GLY A 20 -18.80 -15.39 3.99
C GLY A 20 -18.87 -14.11 4.83
N LEU A 21 -17.89 -13.20 4.73
CA LEU A 21 -18.07 -11.83 5.17
C LEU A 21 -18.82 -11.10 4.06
N GLN A 22 -20.15 -11.18 4.08
CA GLN A 22 -20.95 -10.11 3.49
C GLN A 22 -20.63 -8.83 4.30
N MET A 23 -19.54 -8.15 3.94
CA MET A 23 -19.38 -6.76 4.31
C MET A 23 -20.49 -6.02 3.60
N ASN A 24 -21.56 -5.78 4.33
CA ASN A 24 -22.71 -5.02 3.90
C ASN A 24 -22.20 -3.65 3.38
N HIS A 25 -22.08 -3.48 2.05
CA HIS A 25 -21.61 -2.24 1.41
C HIS A 25 -22.67 -1.12 1.49
N GLY A 26 -23.47 -1.09 2.56
CA GLY A 26 -24.57 -0.17 2.79
C GLY A 26 -24.72 0.26 4.24
N GLY A 27 -23.65 0.28 5.04
CA GLY A 27 -23.77 0.65 6.45
C GLY A 27 -22.51 0.83 7.27
N LEU A 28 -21.30 0.77 6.68
CA LEU A 28 -20.15 1.36 7.36
C LEU A 28 -20.30 2.86 7.16
N MET A 29 -20.68 3.58 8.21
CA MET A 29 -20.51 5.02 8.25
C MET A 29 -19.03 5.29 7.99
N THR A 30 -18.72 5.66 6.75
CA THR A 30 -17.42 6.16 6.30
C THR A 30 -17.19 7.51 6.95
N HIS A 31 -16.93 7.52 8.26
CA HIS A 31 -15.82 8.33 8.72
C HIS A 31 -14.58 7.60 8.21
N SER A 32 -14.23 7.86 6.95
CA SER A 32 -13.11 7.24 6.23
C SER A 32 -11.87 7.35 7.11
N MET A 33 -11.48 6.24 7.75
CA MET A 33 -10.26 6.23 8.54
C MET A 33 -9.12 6.59 7.57
N PRO A 34 -8.38 7.69 7.81
CA PRO A 34 -7.50 8.28 6.79
C PRO A 34 -6.38 7.33 6.36
N LEU A 35 -6.06 6.32 7.18
CA LEU A 35 -5.04 5.32 6.88
C LEU A 35 -5.31 4.53 5.60
N TYR A 36 -6.42 3.80 5.53
CA TYR A 36 -6.71 2.93 4.37
C TYR A 36 -6.92 3.76 3.10
N SER A 37 -7.72 4.82 3.21
CA SER A 37 -8.05 5.68 2.07
C SER A 37 -6.82 6.41 1.51
N ALA A 38 -5.90 6.89 2.36
CA ALA A 38 -4.64 7.50 1.91
C ALA A 38 -3.78 6.50 1.13
N LEU A 39 -3.53 5.31 1.70
CA LEU A 39 -2.64 4.33 1.06
C LEU A 39 -3.25 3.76 -0.22
N ALA A 40 -4.55 3.48 -0.22
CA ALA A 40 -5.26 3.03 -1.42
C ALA A 40 -5.25 4.09 -2.53
N PHE A 41 -5.45 5.36 -2.18
CA PHE A 41 -5.38 6.47 -3.12
C PHE A 41 -3.97 6.60 -3.73
N VAL A 42 -2.91 6.59 -2.91
CA VAL A 42 -1.52 6.69 -3.40
C VAL A 42 -1.17 5.51 -4.31
N ALA A 43 -1.57 4.29 -3.94
CA ALA A 43 -1.35 3.11 -4.77
C ALA A 43 -2.11 3.20 -6.12
N ALA A 44 -3.33 3.72 -6.12
CA ALA A 44 -4.12 3.92 -7.34
C ALA A 44 -3.49 4.94 -8.28
N GLU A 45 -3.08 6.10 -7.77
CA GLU A 45 -2.39 7.13 -8.57
C GLU A 45 -1.07 6.61 -9.15
N LEU A 46 -0.31 5.85 -8.36
CA LEU A 46 0.92 5.22 -8.83
C LEU A 46 0.64 4.18 -9.93
N ASN A 47 -0.41 3.36 -9.81
CA ASN A 47 -0.79 2.43 -10.88
C ASN A 47 -1.28 3.13 -12.15
N VAL A 48 -2.00 4.26 -12.04
CA VAL A 48 -2.36 5.08 -13.20
C VAL A 48 -1.11 5.55 -13.93
N TYR A 49 -0.15 6.11 -13.19
CA TYR A 49 1.12 6.57 -13.74
C TYR A 49 1.91 5.44 -14.43
N LEU A 50 2.10 4.31 -13.74
CA LEU A 50 2.90 3.19 -14.25
C LEU A 50 2.28 2.55 -15.49
N ARG A 51 0.96 2.36 -15.52
CA ARG A 51 0.25 1.84 -16.69
C ARG A 51 0.41 2.74 -17.91
N GLN A 52 0.32 4.06 -17.71
CA GLN A 52 0.53 5.02 -18.79
C GLN A 52 1.98 5.01 -19.29
N GLN A 53 2.96 5.03 -18.37
CA GLN A 53 4.38 5.07 -18.70
C GLN A 53 4.83 3.79 -19.42
N LEU A 54 4.35 2.63 -18.99
CA LEU A 54 4.76 1.31 -19.48
C LEU A 54 3.82 0.71 -20.52
N GLN A 55 2.72 1.40 -20.85
CA GLN A 55 1.68 0.94 -21.78
C GLN A 55 1.07 -0.41 -21.38
N LEU A 56 0.82 -0.59 -20.08
CA LEU A 56 0.26 -1.81 -19.50
C LEU A 56 -1.21 -1.61 -19.12
N SER A 57 -1.96 -2.71 -19.11
CA SER A 57 -3.39 -2.70 -18.70
C SER A 57 -3.60 -3.17 -17.26
N GLU A 58 -2.62 -3.85 -16.68
CA GLU A 58 -2.71 -4.39 -15.32
C GLU A 58 -2.10 -3.46 -14.27
N ASP A 59 -2.56 -3.61 -13.03
CA ASP A 59 -1.95 -2.93 -11.88
C ASP A 59 -0.69 -3.68 -11.45
N LEU A 60 0.40 -2.92 -11.31
CA LEU A 60 1.71 -3.41 -10.91
C LEU A 60 2.02 -3.17 -9.44
N VAL A 61 1.23 -2.33 -8.76
CA VAL A 61 1.39 -2.00 -7.34
C VAL A 61 0.17 -2.49 -6.60
N LEU A 62 0.38 -3.38 -5.63
CA LEU A 62 -0.70 -3.95 -4.82
C LEU A 62 -0.53 -3.51 -3.36
N LEU A 63 -1.61 -2.98 -2.77
CA LEU A 63 -1.69 -2.73 -1.32
C LEU A 63 -1.77 -4.09 -0.62
N ALA A 64 -0.60 -4.65 -0.30
CA ALA A 64 -0.44 -6.03 0.13
C ALA A 64 0.79 -6.13 1.05
N PRO A 65 0.85 -7.14 1.93
CA PRO A 65 2.06 -7.40 2.70
C PRO A 65 3.18 -7.92 1.80
N VAL A 66 4.44 -7.70 2.21
CA VAL A 66 5.62 -8.25 1.50
C VAL A 66 5.66 -9.78 1.57
N VAL A 67 5.16 -10.32 2.67
CA VAL A 67 5.12 -11.75 2.99
C VAL A 67 3.86 -12.02 3.81
N GLU A 68 3.26 -13.19 3.62
CA GLU A 68 2.09 -13.60 4.41
C GLU A 68 2.48 -13.86 5.87
N ALA A 69 1.51 -13.86 6.78
CA ALA A 69 1.75 -14.05 8.21
C ALA A 69 2.39 -15.42 8.55
N ASP A 70 2.21 -16.42 7.69
CA ASP A 70 2.82 -17.75 7.80
C ASP A 70 4.21 -17.85 7.14
N GLY A 71 4.73 -16.73 6.61
CA GLY A 71 6.00 -16.67 5.90
C GLY A 71 5.92 -17.09 4.42
N SER A 72 4.73 -17.45 3.93
CA SER A 72 4.54 -17.80 2.52
C SER A 72 4.53 -16.56 1.61
N LEU A 73 4.66 -16.81 0.31
CA LEU A 73 4.61 -15.75 -0.69
C LEU A 73 3.16 -15.25 -0.82
N THR A 74 3.00 -13.93 -0.79
CA THR A 74 1.73 -13.27 -1.10
C THR A 74 1.26 -13.67 -2.50
N LEU A 75 0.01 -14.10 -2.62
CA LEU A 75 -0.58 -14.51 -3.90
C LEU A 75 -0.64 -13.34 -4.89
N ASP A 76 -0.55 -13.63 -6.19
CA ASP A 76 -0.64 -12.68 -7.29
C ASP A 76 0.41 -11.55 -7.29
N MET A 77 1.54 -11.75 -6.59
CA MET A 77 2.64 -10.79 -6.48
C MET A 77 3.79 -11.00 -7.49
N ASP A 78 3.73 -12.02 -8.34
CA ASP A 78 4.79 -12.27 -9.33
C ASP A 78 4.92 -11.10 -10.31
N ASN A 79 6.12 -10.55 -10.43
CA ASN A 79 6.47 -9.38 -11.25
C ASN A 79 5.69 -8.10 -10.87
N LYS A 80 5.38 -7.94 -9.57
CA LYS A 80 4.70 -6.76 -9.03
C LYS A 80 5.45 -6.13 -7.86
N LEU A 81 5.02 -4.94 -7.46
CA LEU A 81 5.46 -4.24 -6.27
C LEU A 81 4.41 -4.36 -5.16
N SER A 82 4.83 -4.77 -3.96
CA SER A 82 3.97 -4.65 -2.79
C SER A 82 4.09 -3.24 -2.24
N PHE A 83 2.98 -2.62 -1.88
CA PHE A 83 2.91 -1.34 -1.18
C PHE A 83 2.44 -1.63 0.25
N SER A 84 3.38 -1.78 1.18
CA SER A 84 3.13 -2.37 2.49
C SER A 84 3.33 -1.34 3.60
N LEU A 85 2.35 -1.22 4.49
CA LEU A 85 2.49 -0.42 5.71
C LEU A 85 3.36 -1.16 6.73
N LEU A 86 4.43 -0.52 7.21
CA LEU A 86 5.31 -1.06 8.25
C LEU A 86 5.03 -0.49 9.63
N ASN A 87 4.77 0.82 9.71
CA ASN A 87 4.59 1.52 10.96
C ASN A 87 3.60 2.67 10.82
N VAL A 88 2.90 2.98 11.93
CA VAL A 88 1.99 4.12 12.06
C VAL A 88 2.36 4.86 13.33
N ALA A 89 2.66 6.14 13.22
CA ALA A 89 2.77 7.05 14.33
C ALA A 89 1.70 8.15 14.20
N LEU A 90 1.07 8.48 15.32
CA LEU A 90 0.24 9.68 15.40
C LEU A 90 1.17 10.86 15.60
N GLU A 91 1.06 11.88 14.75
CA GLU A 91 1.53 13.18 15.15
C GLU A 91 0.43 13.84 15.98
N PRO A 92 0.75 14.28 17.21
CA PRO A 92 -0.15 15.16 17.93
C PRO A 92 -0.30 16.43 17.08
N GLY A 93 -1.42 16.53 16.35
CA GLY A 93 -1.87 17.81 15.82
C GLY A 93 -2.01 18.74 17.01
N ALA A 94 -1.39 19.93 16.91
CA ALA A 94 -1.34 20.92 17.97
C ALA A 94 -2.69 20.97 18.69
N SER A 95 -2.73 20.44 19.91
CA SER A 95 -3.92 20.41 20.74
C SER A 95 -4.33 21.86 20.99
N GLY A 96 -5.21 22.38 20.14
CA GLY A 96 -6.12 23.46 20.49
C GLY A 96 -7.12 22.93 21.51
N ALA A 97 -6.63 22.61 22.70
CA ALA A 97 -7.44 22.27 23.86
C ALA A 97 -6.79 22.94 25.06
N SER A 98 -7.02 24.25 25.15
CA SER A 98 -7.49 24.83 26.40
C SER A 98 -8.43 23.83 27.07
N ALA A 99 -7.95 23.22 28.15
CA ALA A 99 -8.77 22.43 29.05
C ALA A 99 -9.91 23.31 29.56
N GLY A 100 -11.10 23.18 28.98
CA GLY A 100 -12.21 24.05 29.38
C GLY A 100 -13.43 24.11 28.47
N ALA A 101 -13.83 23.03 27.79
CA ALA A 101 -15.19 22.92 27.29
C ALA A 101 -15.54 21.45 27.01
N ALA A 102 -16.50 20.92 27.77
CA ALA A 102 -17.18 19.69 27.44
C ALA A 102 -17.85 19.85 26.06
N GLY A 103 -17.30 19.19 25.04
CA GLY A 103 -17.80 19.27 23.66
C GLY A 103 -16.73 19.41 22.57
N ALA A 104 -15.44 19.50 22.91
CA ALA A 104 -14.38 19.56 21.89
C ALA A 104 -14.32 18.25 21.08
N GLY A 105 -14.81 18.31 19.85
CA GLY A 105 -14.58 17.27 18.84
C GLY A 105 -13.09 16.94 18.80
N ARG A 106 -12.77 15.66 18.84
CA ARG A 106 -11.39 15.16 18.85
C ARG A 106 -10.71 15.69 17.58
N ALA A 107 -9.71 16.56 17.74
CA ALA A 107 -8.99 17.14 16.62
C ALA A 107 -8.51 16.03 15.66
N PRO A 108 -8.50 16.29 14.33
CA PRO A 108 -8.04 15.29 13.37
C PRO A 108 -6.61 14.90 13.72
N ALA A 109 -6.37 13.60 13.88
CA ALA A 109 -5.03 13.13 14.15
C ALA A 109 -4.27 13.01 12.84
N ASN A 110 -3.11 13.67 12.78
CA ASN A 110 -2.18 13.53 11.68
C ASN A 110 -1.46 12.20 11.79
N LEU A 111 -1.17 11.56 10.65
CA LEU A 111 -0.50 10.27 10.61
C LEU A 111 0.86 10.40 9.94
N ASN A 112 1.86 9.77 10.55
CA ASN A 112 3.14 9.47 9.96
C ASN A 112 3.21 7.97 9.71
N LEU A 113 3.30 7.58 8.44
CA LEU A 113 3.33 6.19 8.03
C LEU A 113 4.72 5.87 7.49
N GLU A 114 5.21 4.68 7.80
CA GLU A 114 6.36 4.11 7.08
C GLU A 114 5.84 3.05 6.12
N VAL A 115 6.08 3.27 4.83
CA VAL A 115 5.58 2.42 3.75
C VAL A 115 6.74 1.84 2.97
N LEU A 116 6.76 0.51 2.87
CA LEU A 116 7.73 -0.25 2.11
C LEU A 116 7.16 -0.62 0.75
N ILE A 117 7.89 -0.27 -0.30
CA ILE A 117 7.60 -0.66 -1.68
C ILE A 117 8.63 -1.70 -2.10
N ALA A 118 8.25 -2.97 -2.18
CA ALA A 118 9.19 -4.07 -2.43
C ALA A 118 8.90 -4.78 -3.76
N ALA A 119 9.96 -5.06 -4.51
CA ALA A 119 9.87 -5.73 -5.80
C ALA A 119 9.83 -7.25 -5.65
N SER A 120 8.77 -7.89 -6.13
CA SER A 120 8.60 -9.34 -6.14
C SER A 120 8.90 -9.92 -7.51
N PHE A 121 10.19 -9.94 -7.86
CA PHE A 121 10.68 -10.41 -9.16
C PHE A 121 11.68 -11.55 -8.97
N SER A 122 11.60 -12.57 -9.83
CA SER A 122 12.59 -13.64 -9.86
C SER A 122 13.95 -13.12 -10.36
N GLY A 123 15.03 -13.87 -10.12
CA GLY A 123 16.38 -13.48 -10.56
C GLY A 123 16.49 -13.22 -12.07
N ARG A 124 15.65 -13.85 -12.91
CA ARG A 124 15.62 -13.59 -14.37
C ARG A 124 15.07 -12.21 -14.73
N ASN A 125 14.19 -11.65 -13.89
CA ASN A 125 13.51 -10.38 -14.13
C ASN A 125 13.96 -9.31 -13.13
N TYR A 126 15.09 -9.50 -12.48
CA TYR A 126 15.59 -8.60 -11.44
C TYR A 126 15.76 -7.15 -11.95
N SER A 127 16.28 -7.00 -13.18
CA SER A 127 16.44 -5.68 -13.81
C SER A 127 15.11 -4.98 -14.07
N GLU A 128 14.05 -5.72 -14.39
CA GLU A 128 12.70 -5.17 -14.58
C GLU A 128 12.14 -4.65 -13.25
N GLY A 129 12.34 -5.40 -12.16
CA GLY A 129 12.00 -4.96 -10.81
C GLY A 129 12.72 -3.67 -10.43
N LEU A 130 14.01 -3.55 -10.74
CA LEU A 130 14.77 -2.31 -10.51
C LEU A 130 14.28 -1.14 -11.37
N ALA A 131 13.97 -1.38 -12.64
CA ALA A 131 13.42 -0.36 -13.53
C ALA A 131 12.06 0.15 -13.01
N LEU A 132 11.22 -0.76 -12.48
CA LEU A 132 9.94 -0.41 -11.90
C LEU A 132 10.11 0.41 -10.62
N LEU A 133 11.03 0.04 -9.72
CA LEU A 133 11.37 0.87 -8.55
C LEU A 133 11.90 2.24 -8.97
N SER A 134 12.68 2.33 -10.05
CA SER A 134 13.15 3.61 -10.60
C SER A 134 11.98 4.48 -11.08
N ALA A 135 10.99 3.89 -11.76
CA ALA A 135 9.78 4.60 -12.15
C ALA A 135 8.97 5.11 -10.96
N VAL A 136 8.87 4.32 -9.88
CA VAL A 136 8.24 4.74 -8.61
C VAL A 136 8.96 5.94 -8.00
N MET A 137 10.30 5.91 -7.93
CA MET A 137 11.07 7.05 -7.44
C MET A 137 10.82 8.30 -8.29
N GLY A 138 10.82 8.16 -9.62
CA GLY A 138 10.53 9.27 -10.53
C GLY A 138 9.14 9.87 -10.32
N PHE A 139 8.12 9.02 -10.11
CA PHE A 139 6.76 9.47 -9.81
C PHE A 139 6.70 10.32 -8.54
N PHE A 140 7.25 9.84 -7.43
CA PHE A 140 7.20 10.56 -6.16
C PHE A 140 8.12 11.79 -6.13
N GLN A 141 9.19 11.81 -6.91
CA GLN A 141 9.99 13.03 -7.10
C GLN A 141 9.22 14.11 -7.87
N ALA A 142 8.44 13.74 -8.90
CA ALA A 142 7.60 14.67 -9.65
C ALA A 142 6.30 15.06 -8.91
N THR A 143 5.81 14.17 -8.04
CA THR A 143 4.57 14.32 -7.28
C THR A 143 4.79 13.99 -5.80
N PRO A 144 5.53 14.83 -5.06
CA PRO A 144 5.78 14.58 -3.64
C PRO A 144 4.57 14.93 -2.75
N LEU A 145 3.57 15.61 -3.32
CA LEU A 145 2.45 16.21 -2.61
C LEU A 145 1.12 15.96 -3.34
N PHE A 146 0.16 15.38 -2.62
CA PHE A 146 -1.20 15.14 -3.07
C PHE A 146 -2.14 16.04 -2.25
N ASN A 147 -2.83 16.93 -2.95
CA ASN A 147 -3.85 17.80 -2.37
C ASN A 147 -5.03 17.90 -3.34
N ARG A 148 -6.15 18.44 -2.86
CA ARG A 148 -7.38 18.52 -3.66
C ARG A 148 -7.30 19.46 -4.86
N GLN A 149 -6.33 20.37 -4.89
CA GLN A 149 -6.10 21.26 -6.04
C GLN A 149 -5.52 20.50 -7.24
N ARG A 150 -4.64 19.52 -6.99
CA ARG A 150 -4.03 18.69 -8.05
C ARG A 150 -4.77 17.39 -8.29
N PHE A 151 -5.36 16.83 -7.23
CA PHE A 151 -6.00 15.52 -7.25
C PHE A 151 -7.44 15.63 -6.72
N ALA A 152 -8.39 15.81 -7.63
CA ALA A 152 -9.81 15.89 -7.27
C ALA A 152 -10.32 14.60 -6.60
N ALA A 153 -9.70 13.46 -6.91
CA ALA A 153 -10.01 12.15 -6.33
C ALA A 153 -9.37 11.91 -4.95
N LEU A 154 -8.70 12.91 -4.36
CA LEU A 154 -8.20 12.80 -2.99
C LEU A 154 -9.35 12.42 -2.05
N PRO A 155 -9.18 11.47 -1.11
CA PRO A 155 -10.26 11.01 -0.25
C PRO A 155 -10.82 12.10 0.66
N GLU A 156 -12.13 12.05 0.94
CA GLU A 156 -12.76 12.92 1.93
C GLU A 156 -12.14 12.72 3.32
N GLY A 157 -12.00 13.81 4.08
CA GLY A 157 -11.33 13.82 5.38
C GLY A 157 -9.81 13.91 5.30
N ILE A 158 -9.21 13.93 4.11
CA ILE A 158 -7.76 14.16 3.90
C ILE A 158 -7.54 15.50 3.21
N GLU A 159 -6.71 16.34 3.82
CA GLU A 159 -6.28 17.63 3.27
C GLU A 159 -5.06 17.45 2.39
N LEU A 160 -4.09 16.66 2.87
CA LEU A 160 -2.77 16.55 2.30
C LEU A 160 -2.21 15.15 2.51
N ILE A 161 -1.53 14.62 1.49
CA ILE A 161 -0.60 13.51 1.64
C ILE A 161 0.75 13.95 1.08
N SER A 162 1.82 13.80 1.85
CA SER A 162 3.19 14.01 1.35
C SER A 162 4.04 12.76 1.53
N LEU A 163 5.00 12.56 0.63
CA LEU A 163 5.91 11.42 0.65
C LEU A 163 7.36 11.86 0.56
N GLU A 164 8.22 11.25 1.37
CA GLU A 164 9.66 11.44 1.34
C GLU A 164 10.38 10.08 1.35
N LEU A 165 11.38 9.91 0.49
CA LEU A 165 12.20 8.71 0.47
C LEU A 165 13.07 8.68 1.74
N ARG A 166 12.97 7.59 2.50
CA ARG A 166 13.80 7.34 3.69
C ARG A 166 14.90 6.35 3.34
N SER A 167 16.15 6.79 3.47
CA SER A 167 17.31 5.89 3.44
C SER A 167 17.45 5.16 4.78
N LEU A 168 17.68 3.84 4.72
CA LEU A 168 17.99 3.02 5.89
C LEU A 168 19.52 2.85 6.03
N SER A 169 20.00 2.83 7.27
CA SER A 169 21.32 2.28 7.57
C SER A 169 21.36 0.77 7.34
N HIS A 170 22.56 0.19 7.21
CA HIS A 170 22.73 -1.26 7.07
C HIS A 170 22.11 -2.04 8.25
N ALA A 171 22.20 -1.50 9.47
CA ALA A 171 21.63 -2.11 10.66
C ALA A 171 20.09 -2.10 10.63
N GLU A 172 19.47 -0.97 10.28
CA GLU A 172 18.01 -0.88 10.14
C GLU A 172 17.50 -1.76 9.00
N LEU A 173 18.23 -1.84 7.88
CA LEU A 173 17.90 -2.71 6.76
C LEU A 173 17.92 -4.19 7.19
N GLN A 174 18.98 -4.61 7.88
CA GLN A 174 19.07 -5.97 8.41
C GLN A 174 17.94 -6.26 9.40
N GLN A 175 17.66 -5.34 10.33
CA GLN A 175 16.59 -5.49 11.30
C GLN A 175 15.22 -5.62 10.63
N LEU A 176 14.93 -4.79 9.63
CA LEU A 176 13.68 -4.82 8.87
C LEU A 176 13.46 -6.20 8.22
N TRP A 177 14.43 -6.67 7.43
CA TRP A 177 14.29 -7.95 6.71
C TRP A 177 14.31 -9.16 7.64
N THR A 178 15.03 -9.08 8.77
CA THR A 178 14.99 -10.10 9.83
C THR A 178 13.60 -10.16 10.48
N ALA A 179 13.00 -9.01 10.79
CA ALA A 179 11.67 -8.93 11.40
C ALA A 179 10.57 -9.48 10.48
N LEU A 180 10.74 -9.29 9.16
CA LEU A 180 9.84 -9.86 8.14
C LEU A 180 10.04 -11.38 7.94
N ASN A 181 11.09 -11.98 8.50
CA ASN A 181 11.41 -13.40 8.36
C ASN A 181 11.39 -13.90 6.89
N THR A 182 11.86 -13.07 5.96
CA THR A 182 11.93 -13.36 4.53
C THR A 182 13.30 -12.99 3.98
N GLY A 183 13.68 -13.59 2.86
CA GLY A 183 14.84 -13.14 2.10
C GLY A 183 14.71 -11.68 1.68
N TYR A 184 15.84 -10.97 1.67
CA TYR A 184 15.95 -9.60 1.18
C TYR A 184 15.38 -9.45 -0.24
N ARG A 185 14.68 -8.35 -0.49
CA ARG A 185 14.24 -7.94 -1.82
C ARG A 185 14.62 -6.49 -2.09
N PRO A 186 14.85 -6.10 -3.35
CA PRO A 186 14.97 -4.69 -3.71
C PRO A 186 13.73 -3.93 -3.27
N SER A 187 13.91 -2.82 -2.55
CA SER A 187 12.81 -2.07 -1.97
C SER A 187 13.13 -0.60 -1.76
N LEU A 188 12.10 0.23 -1.73
CA LEU A 188 12.13 1.63 -1.33
C LEU A 188 11.33 1.81 -0.05
N LEU A 189 11.83 2.60 0.88
CA LEU A 189 11.11 2.97 2.08
C LEU A 189 10.71 4.44 2.00
N TYR A 190 9.42 4.72 2.17
CA TYR A 190 8.89 6.08 2.19
C TYR A 190 8.29 6.41 3.54
N LYS A 191 8.53 7.63 4.01
CA LYS A 191 7.70 8.27 5.02
C LYS A 191 6.54 8.94 4.32
N VAL A 192 5.32 8.70 4.81
CA VAL A 192 4.09 9.27 4.28
C VAL A 192 3.40 10.05 5.40
N TRP A 193 3.25 11.36 5.22
CA TRP A 193 2.49 12.19 6.13
C TRP A 193 1.08 12.36 5.59
N VAL A 194 0.09 12.19 6.45
CA VAL A 194 -1.31 12.40 6.14
C VAL A 194 -1.86 13.46 7.08
N LEU A 195 -2.26 14.60 6.51
CA LEU A 195 -2.98 15.67 7.19
C LEU A 195 -4.48 15.43 7.02
N ALA A 196 -5.16 15.19 8.14
CA ALA A 196 -6.61 15.03 8.14
C ALA A 196 -7.30 16.41 8.19
N GLN A 197 -8.46 16.53 7.55
CA GLN A 197 -9.26 17.76 7.57
C GLN A 197 -9.94 17.94 8.93
N ALA A 198 -9.98 19.19 9.40
CA ALA A 198 -10.68 19.65 10.60
C ALA A 198 -12.20 19.53 10.52
#